data_AF-A0A2S5EKJ9-F1
#
_entry.id   AF-A0A2S5EKJ9-F1
#
_cell.length_a   1.000
_cell.length_b   1.000
_cell.length_c   1.000
_cell.angle_alpha   90.00
_cell.angle_beta   90.00
_cell.angle_gamma   90.00
#
_symmetry.space_group_name_H-M   'P 1'
#
loop_
_entity.id
_entity.type
_entity.pdbx_description
1 polymer ?
#
loop_
_entity_poly.entity_id
_entity_poly.type
_entity_poly.pdbx_seq_one_letter_code
_entity_poly.pdbx_strand_id
1 'polypeptide(L)' 'MKFIHTADWHLGKIIYSNYMTWDQKYILDNFLAYLSKTPPDVLLIAGDLYDRGIPPSEAVILLNELLSKI' A
#
# COMPACT_ATOMS: atom_id res chain seq x y z
N MET A 1 4.01 -2.66 23.34
CA MET A 1 4.36 -2.67 21.91
C MET A 1 3.08 -2.73 21.09
N LYS A 2 2.99 -1.93 20.03
CA LYS A 2 1.84 -1.83 19.14
C LYS A 2 2.24 -2.30 17.75
N PHE A 3 1.46 -3.23 17.21
CA PHE A 3 1.62 -3.75 15.87
C PHE A 3 0.46 -3.29 15.02
N ILE A 4 0.74 -2.97 13.75
CA ILE A 4 -0.27 -2.90 12.71
C ILE A 4 0.02 -4.02 11.73
N HIS A 5 -0.99 -4.86 11.49
CA HIS A 5 -0.91 -6.00 10.60
C HIS A 5 -1.94 -5.81 9.48
N THR A 6 -1.46 -5.85 8.24
CA THR A 6 -2.25 -5.71 7.01
C THR A 6 -1.72 -6.69 5.97
N ALA A 7 -2.48 -6.94 4.90
CA ALA A 7 -2.15 -7.86 3.83
C ALA A 7 -2.95 -7.49 2.57
N ASP A 8 -2.69 -8.20 1.46
CA ASP A 8 -3.54 -8.22 0.26
C ASP A 8 -3.76 -6.85 -0.40
N TRP A 9 -2.70 -6.03 -0.47
CA TRP A 9 -2.80 -4.69 -1.08
C TRP A 9 -3.01 -4.74 -2.59
N HIS A 10 -2.48 -5.77 -3.25
CA HIS A 10 -2.56 -5.99 -4.69
C HIS A 10 -2.28 -4.71 -5.50
N LEU A 11 -1.19 -4.00 -5.23
CA LEU A 11 -0.87 -2.76 -5.92
C LEU A 11 -0.78 -2.98 -7.44
N GLY A 12 -1.39 -2.08 -8.20
CA GLY A 12 -1.50 -2.19 -9.66
C GLY A 12 -2.68 -3.02 -10.16
N LYS A 13 -3.65 -3.34 -9.28
CA LYS A 13 -4.85 -4.09 -9.65
C LYS A 13 -5.64 -3.39 -10.75
N ILE A 14 -6.15 -4.21 -11.67
CA ILE A 14 -7.05 -3.76 -12.74
C ILE A 14 -8.42 -4.38 -12.51
N ILE A 15 -9.46 -3.55 -12.45
CA ILE A 15 -10.85 -3.96 -12.31
C ILE A 15 -11.65 -3.39 -13.48
N TYR A 16 -12.32 -4.25 -14.25
CA TYR A 16 -13.06 -3.85 -15.47
C TYR A 16 -12.24 -2.94 -16.41
N SER A 17 -10.98 -3.31 -16.66
CA SER A 17 -10.04 -2.54 -17.49
C SER A 17 -9.64 -1.16 -16.93
N ASN A 18 -9.98 -0.85 -15.68
CA ASN A 18 -9.55 0.37 -14.99
C ASN A 18 -8.44 0.07 -13.99
N TYR A 19 -7.37 0.85 -14.01
CA TYR A 19 -6.32 0.80 -12.99
C TYR A 19 -6.84 1.37 -11.67
N MET A 20 -6.63 0.64 -10.59
CA MET A 20 -7.04 1.05 -9.24
C MET A 20 -5.96 1.84 -8.51
N THR A 21 -4.85 2.19 -9.17
CA THR A 21 -3.69 2.84 -8.52
C THR A 21 -4.02 4.17 -7.87
N TRP A 22 -4.99 4.93 -8.40
CA TRP A 22 -5.47 6.16 -7.77
C TRP A 22 -6.25 5.90 -6.49
N ASP A 23 -7.17 4.94 -6.52
CA ASP A 23 -7.94 4.51 -5.34
C ASP A 23 -7.02 3.93 -4.26
N GLN A 24 -6.06 3.10 -4.68
CA GLN A 24 -5.01 2.55 -3.83
C GLN A 24 -4.17 3.66 -3.21
N LYS A 25 -3.78 4.67 -3.99
CA LYS A 25 -3.08 5.85 -3.45
C LYS A 25 -3.92 6.58 -2.40
N TYR A 26 -5.20 6.81 -2.67
CA TYR A 26 -6.09 7.50 -1.74
C TYR A 26 -6.19 6.77 -0.39
N ILE A 27 -6.39 5.45 -0.39
CA ILE A 27 -6.47 4.69 0.86
C ILE A 27 -5.12 4.62 1.58
N LEU A 28 -4.01 4.51 0.85
CA LEU A 28 -2.66 4.49 1.40
C LEU A 28 -2.26 5.84 2.03
N ASP A 29 -2.62 6.96 1.42
CA ASP A 29 -2.37 8.29 2.00
C ASP A 29 -3.17 8.48 3.30
N ASN A 30 -4.40 7.97 3.37
CA ASN A 30 -5.18 7.92 4.62
C ASN A 30 -4.56 6.99 5.67
N PHE A 31 -4.01 5.85 5.23
CA PHE A 31 -3.30 4.93 6.11
C PHE A 31 -2.05 5.57 6.70
N LEU A 32 -1.24 6.29 5.92
CA LEU A 32 -0.11 7.07 6.41
C LEU A 32 -0.55 8.12 7.45
N ALA A 33 -1.63 8.85 7.18
CA ALA A 33 -2.16 9.81 8.14
C ALA A 33 -2.59 9.16 9.47
N TYR A 34 -3.11 7.92 9.42
CA TYR A 34 -3.40 7.12 10.61
C TYR A 34 -2.12 6.69 11.35
N LEU A 35 -1.11 6.19 10.62
CA LEU A 35 0.18 5.81 11.18
C LEU A 35 0.86 6.99 11.88
N SER A 36 0.83 8.19 11.31
CA SER A 36 1.42 9.38 11.93
C SER A 36 0.72 9.78 13.24
N LYS A 37 -0.60 9.60 13.33
CA LYS A 37 -1.36 9.90 14.56
C LYS A 37 -1.21 8.81 15.62
N THR A 38 -1.02 7.57 15.18
CA THR A 38 -0.98 6.38 16.04
C THR A 38 0.24 5.52 15.65
N PRO A 39 1.47 5.98 15.94
CA PRO A 39 2.67 5.30 15.47
C PRO A 39 2.76 3.88 16.06
N PRO A 40 2.86 2.83 15.22
CA PRO A 40 3.14 1.48 15.67
C PRO A 40 4.65 1.31 15.92
N ASP A 41 5.02 0.32 16.73
CA ASP A 41 6.41 -0.13 16.82
C ASP A 41 6.79 -0.99 15.60
N VAL A 42 5.81 -1.67 15.00
CA VAL A 42 5.98 -2.54 13.83
C VAL A 42 4.77 -2.44 12.91
N LEU A 43 5.04 -2.24 11.61
CA LEU A 43 4.09 -2.44 10.52
C LEU A 43 4.43 -3.75 9.80
N LEU A 44 3.50 -4.70 9.81
CA LEU A 44 3.60 -5.98 9.11
C LEU A 44 2.65 -5.99 7.90
N ILE A 45 3.21 -6.19 6.71
CA ILE A 45 2.47 -6.38 5.46
C ILE A 45 2.61 -7.85 5.05
N ALA A 46 1.59 -8.66 5.32
CA ALA A 46 1.63 -10.11 5.23
C ALA A 46 1.19 -10.65 3.85
N GLY A 47 1.96 -10.30 2.82
CA GLY A 47 1.81 -10.87 1.48
C GLY A 47 0.94 -10.05 0.54
N ASP A 48 0.87 -10.52 -0.70
CA ASP A 48 0.08 -9.97 -1.81
C ASP A 48 0.21 -8.46 -1.97
N LEU A 49 1.47 -8.00 -1.93
CA LEU A 49 1.82 -6.59 -2.07
C LEU A 49 1.49 -6.05 -3.47
N TYR A 50 1.84 -6.81 -4.50
CA TYR A 50 1.55 -6.50 -5.89
C TYR A 50 0.49 -7.45 -6.45
N ASP A 51 -0.34 -6.98 -7.38
CA ASP A 51 -1.38 -7.81 -8.01
C ASP A 51 -0.78 -8.92 -8.91
N ARG A 52 0.44 -8.70 -9.43
CA ARG A 52 1.10 -9.59 -10.39
C ARG A 52 2.58 -9.72 -10.11
N GLY A 53 3.19 -10.84 -10.53
CA GLY A 53 4.62 -11.10 -10.34
C GLY A 53 5.54 -10.11 -11.06
N ILE A 54 5.08 -9.52 -12.17
CA ILE A 54 5.72 -8.36 -12.82
C ILE A 54 4.75 -7.19 -12.66
N PRO A 55 4.91 -6.34 -11.64
CA PRO A 55 4.02 -5.21 -11.42
C PRO A 55 4.26 -4.09 -12.44
N PRO A 56 3.24 -3.27 -12.73
CA PRO A 56 3.42 -2.05 -13.51
C PRO A 56 4.27 -1.03 -12.74
N SER A 57 4.97 -0.15 -13.47
CA SER A 57 5.83 0.89 -12.88
C SER A 57 5.11 1.76 -11.85
N GLU A 58 3.85 2.08 -12.10
CA GLU A 58 3.00 2.94 -11.27
C GLU A 58 2.75 2.33 -9.89
N ALA A 59 2.61 0.99 -9.82
CA ALA A 59 2.47 0.29 -8.54
C ALA A 59 3.78 0.32 -7.73
N VAL A 60 4.92 0.18 -8.41
CA VAL A 60 6.25 0.26 -7.78
C VAL A 60 6.53 1.67 -7.27
N ILE A 61 6.22 2.69 -8.07
CA ILE A 61 6.34 4.10 -7.67
C ILE A 61 5.45 4.39 -6.46
N LEU A 62 4.19 3.95 -6.48
CA LEU A 62 3.27 4.13 -5.36
C LEU A 62 3.79 3.51 -4.06
N LEU A 63 4.32 2.28 -4.13
CA LEU A 63 4.92 1.65 -2.96
C LEU A 63 6.15 2.42 -2.46
N ASN A 64 7.05 2.83 -3.37
CA ASN A 64 8.24 3.58 -3.00
C ASN A 64 7.89 4.91 -2.33
N GLU A 65 6.90 5.64 -2.86
CA GLU A 65 6.40 6.86 -2.25
C GLU A 65 5.87 6.62 -0.84
N LEU A 66 5.10 5.54 -0.64
CA LEU A 66 4.58 5.19 0.68
C LEU A 66 5.73 4.87 1.66
N LEU A 67 6.63 3.95 1.30
CA LEU A 67 7.72 3.51 2.16
C LEU A 67 8.67 4.65 2.53
N SER A 68 8.86 5.64 1.65
CA SER A 68 9.68 6.82 1.95
C SER A 68 9.10 7.75 3.01
N LYS A 69 7.82 7.58 3.37
CA LYS A 69 7.08 8.42 4.33
C LYS A 69 6.76 7.70 5.64
N ILE A 70 7.07 6.42 5.74
CA ILE A 70 6.94 5.60 6.97
C ILE A 70 8.22 5.75 7.78
#